data_AF-A0A514CLK3-F1
#
_entry.id   AF-A0A514CLK3-F1
#
_cell.length_a   1.000
_cell.length_b   1.000
_cell.length_c   1.000
_cell.angle_alpha   90.00
_cell.angle_beta   90.00
_cell.angle_gamma   90.00
#
_symmetry.space_group_name_H-M   'P 1'
#
loop_
_entity.id
_entity.type
_entity.pdbx_description
1 polymer ?
#
loop_
_entity_poly.entity_id
_entity_poly.type
_entity_poly.pdbx_seq_one_letter_code
_entity_poly.pdbx_strand_id
1 'polypeptide(L)'
;MKIRYSRKRLRQYLIFGSLWFILGIAALVYNAENVFSYGYLLAGILYFVIYLFENTKQYLTIRQGIITKKHLIPKKINIKDIIHLKKFDGKYILKTIATEMKINMELIEEKSLVKLKAVLENLNVELK
;
A
#
# COMPACT_ATOMS: atom_id res chain seq x y z
N MET A 1 16.58 1.44 4.24
CA MET A 1 15.50 2.45 4.39
C MET A 1 14.11 1.82 4.31
N LYS A 2 13.16 2.41 5.03
CA LYS A 2 11.78 1.93 5.21
C LYS A 2 10.81 3.02 4.74
N ILE A 3 9.86 2.71 3.87
CA ILE A 3 8.89 3.65 3.28
C ILE A 3 7.49 3.23 3.74
N ARG A 4 6.80 4.12 4.45
CA ARG A 4 5.51 3.84 5.10
C ARG A 4 4.33 4.21 4.22
N TYR A 5 3.18 3.59 4.51
CA TYR A 5 1.89 3.97 3.94
C TYR A 5 1.46 5.37 4.40
N SER A 6 0.65 6.05 3.59
CA SER A 6 0.10 7.36 3.92
C SER A 6 -0.89 7.24 5.08
N ARG A 7 -0.82 8.18 6.04
CA ARG A 7 -1.74 8.21 7.17
C ARG A 7 -3.20 8.41 6.73
N LYS A 8 -3.42 9.09 5.59
CA LYS A 8 -4.74 9.29 5.00
C LYS A 8 -5.40 7.95 4.66
N ARG A 9 -4.66 7.04 4.01
CA ARG A 9 -5.15 5.69 3.68
C ARG A 9 -5.47 4.86 4.91
N LEU A 10 -4.56 4.85 5.88
CA LEU A 10 -4.77 4.14 7.14
C LEU A 10 -6.03 4.62 7.86
N ARG A 11 -6.29 5.94 7.87
CA ARG A 11 -7.50 6.52 8.43
C ARG A 11 -8.76 6.11 7.67
N GLN A 12 -8.71 6.05 6.33
CA GLN A 12 -9.86 5.57 5.54
C GLN A 12 -10.23 4.14 5.89
N TYR A 13 -9.26 3.23 6.00
CA TYR A 13 -9.54 1.85 6.41
C TYR A 13 -10.11 1.75 7.83
N LEU A 14 -9.67 2.59 8.76
CA LEU A 14 -10.31 2.67 10.09
C LEU A 14 -11.76 3.15 9.99
N ILE A 15 -12.01 4.23 9.25
CA ILE A 15 -13.37 4.80 9.12
C ILE A 15 -14.31 3.77 8.48
N PHE A 16 -13.90 3.16 7.37
CA PHE A 16 -14.71 2.13 6.71
C PHE A 16 -14.87 0.89 7.56
N GLY A 17 -13.80 0.41 8.21
CA GLY A 17 -13.86 -0.71 9.13
C GLY A 17 -14.87 -0.48 10.25
N SER A 18 -14.80 0.68 10.91
CA SER A 18 -15.75 1.06 11.96
C SER A 18 -17.17 1.20 11.44
N LEU A 19 -17.38 1.82 10.27
CA LEU A 19 -18.70 1.97 9.67
C LEU A 19 -19.36 0.61 9.40
N TRP A 20 -18.65 -0.28 8.70
CA TRP A 20 -19.15 -1.62 8.38
C TRP A 20 -19.36 -2.47 9.63
N PHE A 21 -18.49 -2.33 10.63
CA PHE A 21 -18.61 -3.06 11.89
C PHE A 21 -19.83 -2.61 12.70
N ILE A 22 -20.07 -1.30 12.82
CA ILE A 22 -21.27 -0.75 13.50
C ILE A 22 -22.54 -1.19 12.77
N LEU A 23 -22.56 -1.11 11.43
CA LEU A 23 -23.69 -1.58 10.62
C LEU A 23 -23.93 -3.08 10.81
N GLY A 24 -22.86 -3.89 10.89
CA GLY A 24 -22.97 -5.32 11.14
C GLY A 24 -23.52 -5.65 12.52
N ILE A 25 -23.10 -4.93 13.57
CA ILE A 25 -23.67 -5.09 14.92
C ILE A 25 -25.15 -4.73 14.90
N ALA A 26 -25.52 -3.58 14.31
CA ALA A 26 -26.91 -3.18 14.20
C ALA A 26 -27.75 -4.21 13.42
N ALA A 27 -27.23 -4.72 12.30
CA ALA A 27 -27.89 -5.73 11.50
C ALA A 27 -28.12 -7.03 12.29
N LEU A 28 -27.17 -7.47 13.12
CA LEU A 28 -27.38 -8.63 13.99
C LEU A 28 -28.42 -8.37 15.08
N VAL A 29 -28.47 -7.16 15.66
CA VAL A 29 -29.45 -6.84 16.71
C VAL A 29 -30.88 -6.81 16.16
N TYR A 30 -31.08 -6.25 14.97
CA TYR A 30 -32.42 -6.08 14.39
C TYR A 30 -32.84 -7.22 13.45
N ASN A 31 -31.88 -7.95 12.85
CA ASN A 31 -32.12 -8.95 11.81
C ASN A 31 -31.14 -10.14 11.96
N ALA A 32 -31.11 -10.75 13.13
CA ALA A 32 -30.20 -11.86 13.46
C ALA A 32 -30.36 -13.08 12.53
N GLU A 33 -31.57 -13.35 12.06
CA GLU A 33 -31.89 -14.48 11.19
C GLU A 33 -31.39 -14.28 9.75
N ASN A 34 -31.09 -13.03 9.38
CA ASN A 34 -30.60 -12.72 8.05
C ASN A 34 -29.10 -13.04 7.96
N VAL A 35 -28.75 -14.07 7.17
CA VAL A 35 -27.37 -14.50 6.93
C VAL A 35 -26.50 -13.36 6.35
N PHE A 36 -27.10 -12.41 5.63
CA PHE A 36 -26.38 -11.25 5.10
C PHE A 36 -25.87 -10.30 6.19
N SER A 37 -26.47 -10.30 7.39
CA SER A 37 -26.00 -9.51 8.54
C SER A 37 -24.56 -9.84 8.93
N TYR A 38 -24.15 -11.10 8.79
CA TYR A 38 -22.76 -11.55 9.02
C TYR A 38 -21.78 -11.01 7.96
N GLY A 39 -22.26 -10.71 6.75
CA GLY A 39 -21.44 -10.13 5.68
C GLY A 39 -20.92 -8.73 6.03
N TYR A 40 -21.74 -7.90 6.68
CA TYR A 40 -21.35 -6.57 7.15
C TYR A 40 -20.24 -6.64 8.21
N LEU A 41 -20.37 -7.56 9.17
CA LEU A 41 -19.33 -7.78 10.18
C LEU A 41 -18.03 -8.29 9.55
N LEU A 42 -18.12 -9.25 8.64
CA LEU A 42 -16.95 -9.76 7.93
C LEU A 42 -16.24 -8.64 7.17
N ALA A 43 -16.98 -7.76 6.48
CA ALA A 43 -16.42 -6.60 5.80
C ALA A 43 -15.69 -5.66 6.77
N GLY A 44 -16.29 -5.33 7.91
CA GLY A 44 -15.66 -4.51 8.95
C GLY A 44 -14.34 -5.13 9.46
N ILE A 45 -14.36 -6.43 9.78
CA ILE A 45 -13.18 -7.18 10.21
C ILE A 45 -12.08 -7.14 9.14
N LEU A 46 -12.42 -7.38 7.87
CA LEU A 46 -11.45 -7.35 6.76
C LEU A 46 -10.77 -5.97 6.64
N TYR A 47 -11.52 -4.88 6.78
CA TYR A 47 -10.94 -3.53 6.78
C TYR A 47 -9.98 -3.30 7.95
N PHE A 48 -10.31 -3.78 9.15
CA PHE A 48 -9.40 -3.70 10.29
C PHE A 48 -8.14 -4.55 10.09
N VAL A 49 -8.26 -5.75 9.53
CA VAL A 49 -7.11 -6.61 9.19
C VAL A 49 -6.19 -5.90 8.20
N ILE A 50 -6.74 -5.27 7.15
CA ILE A 50 -5.97 -4.48 6.18
C ILE A 50 -5.27 -3.31 6.87
N TYR A 51 -5.99 -2.57 7.73
CA TYR A 51 -5.41 -1.48 8.51
C TYR A 51 -4.22 -1.94 9.37
N LEU A 52 -4.38 -3.03 10.14
CA LEU A 52 -3.32 -3.57 10.98
C LEU A 52 -2.12 -4.03 10.15
N PHE A 53 -2.38 -4.70 9.02
CA PHE A 53 -1.32 -5.13 8.11
C PHE A 53 -0.54 -3.94 7.52
N GLU A 54 -1.21 -2.91 7.02
CA GLU A 54 -0.54 -1.74 6.43
C GLU A 54 0.07 -0.79 7.47
N ASN A 55 -0.44 -0.78 8.70
CA ASN A 55 0.15 -0.02 9.80
C ASN A 55 1.43 -0.68 10.31
N THR A 56 1.48 -2.02 10.36
CA THR A 56 2.65 -2.78 10.82
C THR A 56 3.68 -3.02 9.70
N LYS A 57 3.22 -3.33 8.49
CA LYS A 57 4.08 -3.59 7.33
C LYS A 57 4.25 -2.33 6.50
N GLN A 58 5.48 -2.13 6.06
CA GLN A 58 5.88 -0.95 5.31
C GLN A 58 5.65 -1.16 3.83
N TYR A 59 5.15 -0.15 3.13
CA TYR A 59 4.85 -0.20 1.71
C TYR A 59 6.04 -0.65 0.86
N LEU A 60 7.20 -0.03 1.08
CA LEU A 60 8.46 -0.38 0.41
C LEU A 60 9.60 -0.46 1.43
N THR A 61 10.53 -1.37 1.18
CA THR A 61 11.79 -1.43 1.90
C THR A 61 12.94 -1.44 0.92
N ILE A 62 13.91 -0.57 1.15
CA ILE A 62 15.14 -0.47 0.36
C ILE A 62 16.28 -0.99 1.24
N ARG A 63 16.89 -2.12 0.89
CA ARG A 63 18.01 -2.72 1.63
C ARG A 63 19.10 -3.13 0.65
N GLN A 64 20.35 -2.68 0.89
CA GLN A 64 21.52 -3.05 0.09
C GLN A 64 21.31 -2.89 -1.43
N GLY A 65 20.66 -1.81 -1.86
CA GLY A 65 20.37 -1.59 -3.28
C GLY A 65 19.17 -2.37 -3.84
N ILE A 66 18.44 -3.14 -3.02
CA ILE A 66 17.24 -3.88 -3.45
C ILE A 66 15.99 -3.15 -2.95
N ILE A 67 15.11 -2.77 -3.88
CA ILE A 67 13.76 -2.25 -3.60
C ILE A 67 12.82 -3.43 -3.51
N THR A 68 12.23 -3.63 -2.34
CA THR A 68 11.19 -4.64 -2.10
C THR A 68 9.87 -3.95 -1.82
N LYS A 69 8.87 -4.18 -2.67
CA LYS A 69 7.47 -3.80 -2.44
C LYS A 69 6.79 -4.88 -1.63
N LYS A 70 6.38 -4.55 -0.41
CA LYS A 70 5.64 -5.50 0.44
C LYS A 70 4.16 -5.41 0.08
N HIS A 71 3.77 -6.26 -0.86
CA HIS A 71 2.36 -6.56 -1.14
C HIS A 71 2.04 -7.97 -0.61
N LEU A 72 0.82 -8.47 -0.85
CA LEU A 72 0.46 -9.88 -0.68
C LEU A 72 1.52 -10.82 -1.27
N ILE A 73 2.03 -10.49 -2.46
CA ILE A 73 3.18 -11.14 -3.08
C ILE A 73 4.33 -10.12 -3.12
N PRO A 74 5.42 -10.33 -2.36
CA PRO A 74 6.55 -9.42 -2.36
C PRO A 74 7.20 -9.36 -3.75
N LYS A 75 7.32 -8.16 -4.31
CA LYS A 75 8.11 -7.93 -5.54
C LYS A 75 9.43 -7.27 -5.19
N LYS A 76 10.53 -7.76 -5.76
CA LYS A 76 11.89 -7.27 -5.52
C LYS A 76 12.53 -6.85 -6.83
N ILE A 77 13.20 -5.70 -6.83
CA ILE A 77 14.01 -5.21 -7.96
C ILE A 77 15.32 -4.66 -7.39
N ASN A 78 16.44 -4.99 -8.02
CA ASN A 78 17.72 -4.35 -7.72
C ASN A 78 17.78 -3.00 -8.44
N ILE A 79 18.22 -1.97 -7.73
CA ILE A 79 18.37 -0.60 -8.23
C ILE A 79 19.30 -0.56 -9.44
N LYS A 80 20.34 -1.41 -9.47
CA LYS A 80 21.30 -1.51 -10.59
C LYS A 80 20.71 -2.09 -11.87
N ASP A 81 19.63 -2.87 -11.75
CA ASP A 81 19.01 -3.55 -12.89
C ASP A 81 17.91 -2.68 -13.54
N ILE A 82 17.67 -1.49 -13.00
CA ILE A 82 16.66 -0.55 -13.50
C ILE A 82 17.20 0.12 -14.76
N ILE A 83 16.54 -0.15 -15.89
CA ILE A 83 16.90 0.41 -17.20
C ILE A 83 16.07 1.67 -17.49
N HIS A 84 14.83 1.69 -17.01
CA HIS A 84 13.95 2.84 -17.20
C HIS A 84 13.20 3.20 -15.93
N LEU A 85 13.16 4.50 -15.68
CA LEU A 85 12.35 5.12 -14.64
C LEU A 85 11.35 6.06 -15.32
N LYS A 86 10.07 5.68 -15.32
CA LYS A 86 8.99 6.51 -15.86
C LYS A 86 8.14 7.08 -14.72
N LYS A 87 7.81 8.37 -14.80
CA LYS A 87 6.89 9.04 -13.88
C LYS A 87 5.61 9.38 -14.62
N PHE A 88 4.49 8.83 -14.17
CA PHE A 88 3.19 9.07 -14.79
C PHE A 88 2.07 9.04 -13.76
N ASP A 89 1.17 10.02 -13.79
CA ASP A 89 -0.09 10.02 -13.02
C ASP A 89 0.06 9.59 -11.55
N GLY A 90 0.86 10.33 -10.78
CA GLY A 90 1.05 10.01 -9.36
C GLY A 90 1.83 8.69 -9.10
N LYS A 91 2.36 8.03 -10.12
CA LYS A 91 3.07 6.74 -10.01
C LYS A 91 4.49 6.82 -10.60
N TYR A 92 5.39 6.06 -9.99
CA TYR A 92 6.68 5.69 -10.57
C TYR A 92 6.61 4.27 -11.11
N ILE A 93 7.15 4.07 -12.30
CA ILE A 93 7.27 2.77 -12.94
C ILE A 93 8.76 2.46 -13.07
N LEU A 94 9.21 1.48 -12.30
CA LEU A 94 10.57 0.93 -12.37
C LEU A 94 10.56 -0.25 -13.33
N LYS A 95 11.27 -0.15 -14.45
CA LYS A 95 11.36 -1.22 -15.43
C LYS A 95 12.78 -1.80 -15.48
N THR A 96 12.83 -3.12 -15.37
CA THR A 96 14.03 -3.95 -15.58
C THR A 96 13.84 -4.81 -16.84
N ILE A 97 14.86 -5.57 -17.24
CA ILE A 97 14.74 -6.53 -18.36
C ILE A 97 13.63 -7.55 -18.10
N ALA A 98 13.56 -8.09 -16.88
CA ALA A 98 12.68 -9.20 -16.54
C ALA A 98 11.32 -8.76 -16.00
N THR A 99 11.23 -7.60 -15.32
CA THR A 99 10.04 -7.23 -14.55
C THR A 99 9.79 -5.72 -14.49
N GLU A 100 8.54 -5.37 -14.18
CA GLU A 100 8.10 -4.00 -13.91
C GLU A 100 7.52 -3.88 -12.49
N MET A 101 7.91 -2.82 -11.77
CA MET A 101 7.35 -2.44 -10.48
C MET A 101 6.73 -1.05 -10.53
N LYS A 102 5.41 -1.02 -10.33
CA LYS A 102 4.65 0.23 -10.16
C LYS A 102 4.60 0.63 -8.68
N ILE A 103 5.01 1.86 -8.40
CA ILE A 103 5.01 2.50 -7.09
C ILE A 103 4.00 3.65 -7.16
N ASN A 104 2.92 3.59 -6.39
CA ASN A 104 1.97 4.70 -6.31
C ASN A 104 2.39 5.64 -5.17
N MET A 105 2.66 6.91 -5.52
CA MET A 105 3.13 7.92 -4.58
C MET A 105 2.05 8.37 -3.60
N GLU A 106 0.77 8.32 -3.97
CA GLU A 106 -0.36 8.72 -3.11
C GLU A 106 -0.53 7.80 -1.90
N LEU A 107 -0.04 6.56 -2.03
CA LEU A 107 -0.07 5.57 -0.97
C LEU A 107 1.08 5.74 0.02
N ILE A 108 2.03 6.65 -0.24
CA ILE A 108 3.24 6.83 0.56
C ILE A 108 3.08 8.02 1.52
N GLU A 109 3.60 7.89 2.73
CA GLU A 109 3.72 9.02 3.66
C GLU A 109 4.65 10.12 3.09
N GLU A 110 4.24 11.39 3.11
CA GLU A 110 4.97 12.52 2.49
C GLU A 110 6.47 12.55 2.84
N LYS A 111 6.82 12.37 4.12
CA LYS A 111 8.22 12.30 4.57
C LYS A 111 8.99 11.12 3.96
N SER A 112 8.32 9.98 3.78
CA SER A 112 8.91 8.80 3.13
C SER A 112 9.00 8.98 1.61
N LEU A 113 8.07 9.74 1.01
CA LEU A 113 8.07 10.05 -0.42
C LEU A 113 9.26 10.93 -0.81
N VAL A 114 9.57 11.96 -0.01
CA VAL A 114 10.76 12.81 -0.23
C VAL A 114 12.04 11.96 -0.25
N LYS A 115 12.17 11.04 0.71
CA LYS A 115 13.31 10.13 0.77
C LYS A 115 13.38 9.17 -0.41
N LEU A 116 12.24 8.66 -0.87
CA LEU A 116 12.19 7.79 -2.05
C LEU A 116 12.61 8.57 -3.30
N LYS A 117 12.12 9.80 -3.48
CA LYS A 117 12.50 10.65 -4.62
C LYS A 117 14.00 10.90 -4.65
N ALA A 118 14.60 11.29 -3.52
CA ALA A 118 16.05 11.49 -3.44
C ALA A 118 16.85 10.24 -3.84
N VAL A 119 16.38 9.03 -3.47
CA VAL A 119 17.04 7.78 -3.90
C VAL A 119 16.86 7.52 -5.40
N LEU A 120 15.69 7.83 -5.95
CA LEU A 120 15.38 7.62 -7.37
C LEU A 120 16.00 8.69 -8.27
N GLU A 121 16.24 9.91 -7.79
CA GLU A 121 16.90 11.00 -8.53
C GLU A 121 18.41 10.80 -8.59
N ASN A 122 19.00 10.17 -7.56
CA ASN A 122 20.41 9.75 -7.58
C ASN A 122 20.68 8.55 -8.49
N LEU A 123 19.64 7.95 -9.08
CA LEU A 123 19.82 6.97 -10.15
C LEU A 123 20.16 7.73 -11.43
N ASN A 124 21.37 7.51 -11.94
CA ASN A 124 21.85 8.07 -13.20
C ASN A 124 21.20 7.36 -14.41
N VAL A 125 19.87 7.18 -14.37
CA VAL A 125 19.06 6.45 -15.34
C VAL A 125 18.24 7.48 -16.11
N GLU A 126 18.19 7.35 -17.45
CA GLU A 126 17.44 8.27 -18.31
C GLU A 126 15.96 8.36 -17.86
N LEU A 127 15.54 9.56 -17.46
CA LEU A 127 14.14 9.89 -17.22
C LEU A 127 13.44 10.01 -18.57
N LYS A 128 12.45 9.14 -18.83
CA LYS A 128 11.57 9.19 -20.02
C LYS A 128 10.11 9.24 -19.63
#